data_AF-A0A1B8ZI17-F1
#
_entry.id   AF-A0A1B8ZI17-F1
#
_cell.length_a   1.000
_cell.length_b   1.000
_cell.length_c   1.000
_cell.angle_alpha   90.00
_cell.angle_beta   90.00
_cell.angle_gamma   90.00
#
_symmetry.space_group_name_H-M   'P 1'
#
loop_
_entity.id
_entity.type
_entity.pdbx_description
1 polymer ?
#
loop_
_entity_poly.entity_id
_entity_poly.type
_entity_poly.pdbx_seq_one_letter_code
_entity_poly.pdbx_strand_id
1 'polypeptide(L)'
;METRMLLKDESLWNRIQGFSLDAPDADFPFSKKLAKEENWSLDFTRRAIEEYKKFVYLCCILPNGASPSKIIDKVWHMHLIYTQNYWEDFCPNILKKPLHHHPSKGGSEENMKHRNWFTDTLKGYQEAFQSEAPLEIWHDLVKPGLSNNWWKKFRILPLFAAFFLLTSCLGEIMTTLGSMFFSMLVAFIFGGLINITGNKNDKKDGNSGTGCGGSSCSGGGSCGGGCGGGCGGCGGCGG
;
A
#
# COMPACT_ATOMS: atom_id res chain seq x y z
N MET A 1 0.71 1.13 -36.60
CA MET A 1 0.23 2.48 -36.22
C MET A 1 1.08 2.93 -35.05
N GLU A 2 1.86 3.98 -35.25
CA GLU A 2 2.73 4.54 -34.22
C GLU A 2 1.90 5.50 -33.38
N THR A 3 1.56 5.13 -32.15
CA THR A 3 0.77 5.97 -31.24
C THR A 3 1.66 7.13 -30.80
N ARG A 4 1.46 8.31 -31.41
CA ARG A 4 2.20 9.52 -31.06
C ARG A 4 1.74 10.04 -29.69
N MET A 5 2.57 9.88 -28.68
CA MET A 5 2.35 10.42 -27.33
C MET A 5 2.31 11.97 -27.38
N LEU A 6 1.44 12.60 -26.58
CA LEU A 6 1.37 14.05 -26.43
C LEU A 6 2.03 14.46 -25.11
N LEU A 7 3.35 14.38 -25.08
CA LEU A 7 4.14 14.72 -23.90
C LEU A 7 4.20 16.23 -23.72
N LYS A 8 3.64 16.74 -22.61
CA LYS A 8 3.77 18.16 -22.22
C LYS A 8 5.23 18.62 -22.08
N ASP A 9 6.12 17.74 -21.62
CA ASP A 9 7.56 17.97 -21.50
C ASP A 9 8.36 16.75 -21.99
N GLU A 10 8.70 16.74 -23.28
CA GLU A 10 9.49 15.67 -23.91
C GLU A 10 10.91 15.54 -23.31
N SER A 11 11.52 16.66 -22.91
CA SER A 11 12.87 16.66 -22.36
C SER A 11 12.92 15.97 -20.99
N LEU A 12 11.94 16.26 -20.13
CA LEU A 12 11.76 15.54 -18.87
C LEU A 12 11.49 14.06 -19.10
N TRP A 13 10.58 13.72 -20.03
CA TRP A 13 10.27 12.32 -20.31
C TRP A 13 11.50 11.55 -20.80
N ASN A 14 12.28 12.10 -21.73
CA ASN A 14 13.49 11.45 -22.24
C ASN A 14 14.53 11.18 -21.14
N ARG A 15 14.69 12.12 -20.19
CA ARG A 15 15.59 11.91 -19.03
C ARG A 15 15.07 10.82 -18.10
N ILE A 16 13.77 10.81 -17.77
CA ILE A 16 13.16 9.77 -16.93
C ILE A 16 13.26 8.39 -17.62
N GLN A 17 12.96 8.33 -18.91
CA GLN A 17 12.97 7.10 -19.69
C GLN A 17 14.39 6.51 -19.77
N GLY A 18 15.38 7.36 -20.03
CA GLY A 18 16.79 6.98 -20.13
C GLY A 18 17.46 6.60 -18.80
N PHE A 19 16.84 6.92 -17.66
CA PHE A 19 17.39 6.55 -16.36
C PHE A 19 17.23 5.05 -16.08
N SER A 20 18.32 4.38 -15.73
CA SER A 20 18.32 2.99 -15.26
C SER A 20 18.30 2.95 -13.74
N LEU A 21 17.35 2.22 -13.17
CA LEU A 21 17.33 1.89 -11.74
C LEU A 21 18.32 0.76 -11.41
N ASP A 22 18.70 -0.03 -12.42
CA ASP A 22 19.67 -1.10 -12.28
C ASP A 22 21.08 -0.55 -12.44
N ALA A 23 21.90 -0.71 -11.40
CA ALA A 23 23.34 -0.48 -11.48
C ALA A 23 23.99 -1.59 -12.35
N PRO A 24 24.79 -1.24 -13.37
CA PRO A 24 25.29 -2.18 -14.37
C PRO A 24 26.28 -3.22 -13.80
N ASP A 25 26.94 -2.88 -12.69
CA ASP A 25 27.94 -3.69 -11.99
C ASP A 25 27.35 -4.48 -10.80
N ALA A 26 26.06 -4.37 -10.53
CA ALA A 26 25.42 -5.07 -9.42
C ALA A 26 25.06 -6.52 -9.79
N ASP A 27 25.57 -7.49 -9.04
CA ASP A 27 25.17 -8.90 -9.14
C ASP A 27 23.66 -9.09 -8.93
N PHE A 28 23.11 -8.29 -8.02
CA PHE A 28 21.70 -8.29 -7.63
C PHE A 28 21.09 -6.87 -7.74
N PRO A 29 20.74 -6.43 -8.96
CA PRO A 29 20.28 -5.07 -9.23
C PRO A 29 18.84 -4.84 -8.75
N PHE A 30 18.40 -3.59 -8.79
CA PHE A 30 17.10 -3.13 -8.32
C PHE A 30 15.93 -4.00 -8.82
N SER A 31 15.87 -4.28 -10.11
CA SER A 31 14.82 -5.06 -10.75
C SER A 31 14.77 -6.51 -10.23
N LYS A 32 15.92 -7.17 -10.03
CA LYS A 32 15.97 -8.52 -9.45
C LYS A 32 15.54 -8.52 -8.00
N LYS A 33 15.94 -7.51 -7.22
CA LYS A 33 15.53 -7.36 -5.82
C LYS A 33 14.03 -7.15 -5.70
N LEU A 34 13.48 -6.22 -6.48
CA LEU A 34 12.05 -5.94 -6.54
C LEU A 34 11.25 -7.20 -6.91
N ALA A 35 11.68 -7.92 -7.95
CA ALA A 35 11.03 -9.16 -8.37
C ALA A 35 11.01 -10.21 -7.24
N LYS A 36 12.12 -10.35 -6.52
CA LYS A 36 12.23 -11.31 -5.41
C LYS A 36 11.36 -10.92 -4.21
N GLU A 37 11.40 -9.66 -3.80
CA GLU A 37 10.65 -9.19 -2.60
C GLU A 37 9.15 -9.19 -2.82
N GLU A 38 8.71 -8.83 -4.02
CA GLU A 38 7.28 -8.77 -4.37
C GLU A 38 6.74 -10.07 -4.97
N ASN A 39 7.61 -11.08 -5.15
CA ASN A 39 7.29 -12.35 -5.80
C ASN A 39 6.67 -12.15 -7.20
N TRP A 40 7.30 -11.29 -8.00
CA TRP A 40 6.92 -10.98 -9.38
C TRP A 40 7.80 -11.70 -10.39
N SER A 41 7.25 -11.97 -11.57
CA SER A 41 8.08 -12.40 -12.71
C SER A 41 8.95 -11.23 -13.19
N LEU A 42 10.10 -11.54 -13.78
CA LEU A 42 10.99 -10.49 -14.33
C LEU A 42 10.29 -9.62 -15.38
N ASP A 43 9.43 -10.20 -16.20
CA ASP A 43 8.64 -9.44 -17.18
C ASP A 43 7.65 -8.48 -16.50
N PHE A 44 6.90 -8.96 -15.50
CA PHE A 44 5.96 -8.09 -14.77
C PHE A 44 6.71 -6.96 -14.07
N THR A 45 7.84 -7.26 -13.43
CA THR A 45 8.68 -6.25 -12.77
C THR A 45 9.17 -5.19 -13.73
N ARG A 46 9.65 -5.58 -14.92
CA ARG A 46 10.05 -4.63 -15.97
C ARG A 46 8.90 -3.73 -16.37
N ARG A 47 7.70 -4.27 -16.59
CA ARG A 47 6.51 -3.49 -16.95
C ARG A 47 6.09 -2.55 -15.81
N ALA A 48 6.14 -3.01 -14.55
CA ALA A 48 5.85 -2.18 -13.38
C ALA A 48 6.84 -1.01 -13.23
N ILE A 49 8.13 -1.22 -13.54
CA ILE A 49 9.14 -0.15 -13.56
C ILE A 49 8.85 0.89 -14.65
N GLU A 50 8.44 0.45 -15.84
CA GLU A 50 8.05 1.39 -16.91
C GLU A 50 6.82 2.23 -16.53
N GLU A 51 5.81 1.63 -15.90
CA GLU A 51 4.66 2.38 -15.38
C GLU A 51 5.01 3.29 -14.20
N TYR A 52 5.99 2.91 -13.37
CA TYR A 52 6.55 3.78 -12.34
C TYR A 52 7.19 5.04 -12.94
N LYS A 53 7.96 4.91 -14.03
CA LYS A 53 8.52 6.06 -14.76
C LYS A 53 7.42 7.00 -15.27
N LYS A 54 6.33 6.45 -15.81
CA LYS A 54 5.17 7.25 -16.23
C LYS A 54 4.49 7.96 -15.05
N PHE A 55 4.34 7.27 -13.92
CA PHE A 55 3.84 7.88 -12.69
C PHE A 55 4.71 9.05 -12.22
N VAL A 56 6.04 8.90 -12.22
CA VAL A 56 6.96 10.00 -11.85
C VAL A 56 6.83 11.17 -12.81
N TYR A 57 6.68 10.92 -14.11
CA TYR A 57 6.41 11.97 -15.08
C TYR A 57 5.10 12.71 -14.77
N LEU A 58 4.01 11.99 -14.44
CA LEU A 58 2.74 12.58 -14.02
C LEU A 58 2.87 13.42 -12.74
N CYS A 59 3.60 12.95 -11.72
CA CYS A 59 3.95 13.75 -10.55
C CYS A 59 4.58 15.09 -10.92
N CYS A 60 5.33 15.12 -12.03
CA CYS A 60 6.06 16.30 -12.44
C CYS A 60 5.22 17.31 -13.22
N ILE A 61 4.29 16.84 -14.06
CA ILE A 61 3.53 17.68 -15.00
C ILE A 61 2.11 18.04 -14.53
N LEU A 62 1.55 17.30 -13.57
CA LEU A 62 0.23 17.57 -13.03
C LEU A 62 0.32 18.63 -11.91
N PRO A 63 -0.59 19.61 -11.87
CA PRO A 63 -0.51 20.73 -10.92
C PRO A 63 -0.57 20.29 -9.45
N ASN A 64 -1.33 19.22 -9.17
CA ASN A 64 -1.50 18.66 -7.84
C ASN A 64 -0.63 17.40 -7.61
N GLY A 65 0.29 17.10 -8.53
CA GLY A 65 0.99 15.82 -8.57
C GLY A 65 0.05 14.65 -8.91
N ALA A 66 0.47 13.44 -8.54
CA ALA A 66 -0.19 12.19 -8.90
C ALA A 66 -0.25 11.23 -7.72
N SER A 67 -1.20 10.29 -7.79
CA SER A 67 -1.32 9.19 -6.84
C SER A 67 -1.02 7.86 -7.52
N PRO A 68 -0.13 7.02 -6.98
CA PRO A 68 0.23 5.75 -7.57
C PRO A 68 -0.85 4.68 -7.34
N SER A 69 -0.85 3.65 -8.17
CA SER A 69 -1.50 2.38 -7.81
C SER A 69 -0.68 1.63 -6.77
N LYS A 70 -1.23 0.58 -6.17
CA LYS A 70 -0.50 -0.26 -5.20
C LYS A 70 0.77 -0.91 -5.79
N ILE A 71 0.76 -1.28 -7.06
CA ILE A 71 1.93 -1.87 -7.73
C ILE A 71 3.02 -0.82 -7.91
N ILE A 72 2.66 0.36 -8.40
CA ILE A 72 3.60 1.47 -8.64
C ILE A 72 4.17 1.99 -7.32
N ASP A 73 3.33 2.09 -6.29
CA ASP A 73 3.72 2.50 -4.95
C ASP A 73 4.79 1.57 -4.35
N LYS A 74 4.72 0.26 -4.60
CA LYS A 74 5.80 -0.68 -4.22
C LYS A 74 7.12 -0.40 -4.92
N VAL A 75 7.09 -0.13 -6.23
CA VAL A 75 8.29 0.25 -6.98
C VAL A 75 8.87 1.56 -6.42
N TRP A 76 8.02 2.55 -6.16
CA TRP A 76 8.44 3.85 -5.64
C TRP A 76 9.03 3.73 -4.24
N HIS A 77 8.39 2.97 -3.35
CA HIS A 77 8.91 2.68 -2.01
C HIS A 77 10.29 2.01 -2.06
N MET A 78 10.47 1.03 -2.95
CA MET A 78 11.80 0.44 -3.16
C MET A 78 12.79 1.50 -3.66
N HIS A 79 12.42 2.38 -4.58
CA HIS A 79 13.34 3.41 -5.07
C HIS A 79 13.73 4.41 -3.97
N LEU A 80 12.80 4.79 -3.10
CA LEU A 80 13.06 5.69 -1.96
C LEU A 80 14.11 5.14 -0.99
N ILE A 81 14.21 3.81 -0.82
CA ILE A 81 15.24 3.20 0.04
C ILE A 81 16.62 3.13 -0.61
N TYR A 82 16.74 3.29 -1.93
CA TYR A 82 18.02 3.48 -2.62
C TYR A 82 18.41 4.95 -2.54
N THR A 83 18.68 5.42 -1.33
CA THR A 83 18.70 6.86 -0.99
C THR A 83 19.66 7.68 -1.85
N GLN A 84 20.87 7.19 -2.14
CA GLN A 84 21.82 7.89 -3.04
C GLN A 84 21.27 7.96 -4.46
N ASN A 85 20.85 6.83 -5.03
CA ASN A 85 20.27 6.78 -6.37
C ASN A 85 19.02 7.67 -6.50
N TYR A 86 18.18 7.75 -5.46
CA TYR A 86 16.99 8.58 -5.46
C TYR A 86 17.28 10.08 -5.24
N TRP A 87 17.97 10.41 -4.14
CA TRP A 87 18.13 11.80 -3.68
C TRP A 87 19.33 12.51 -4.27
N GLU A 88 20.41 11.80 -4.61
CA GLU A 88 21.65 12.38 -5.12
C GLU A 88 21.73 12.29 -6.65
N ASP A 89 21.12 11.26 -7.25
CA ASP A 89 21.11 11.10 -8.71
C ASP A 89 19.76 11.47 -9.34
N PHE A 90 18.69 10.73 -9.03
CA PHE A 90 17.43 10.81 -9.74
C PHE A 90 16.74 12.16 -9.57
N CYS A 91 16.48 12.60 -8.34
CA CYS A 91 15.82 13.88 -8.09
C CYS A 91 16.56 15.11 -8.67
N PRO A 92 17.85 15.34 -8.36
CA PRO A 92 18.55 16.55 -8.84
C PRO A 92 18.93 16.47 -10.32
N ASN A 93 19.38 15.32 -10.83
CA ASN A 93 19.92 15.25 -12.20
C ASN A 93 18.83 14.88 -13.23
N ILE A 94 17.89 14.00 -12.86
CA ILE A 94 16.84 13.50 -13.76
C ILE A 94 15.55 14.30 -13.64
N LEU A 95 15.08 14.60 -12.42
CA LEU A 95 13.86 15.39 -12.24
C LEU A 95 14.12 16.90 -12.20
N LYS A 96 15.32 17.31 -11.76
CA LYS A 96 15.67 18.71 -11.43
C LYS A 96 14.75 19.33 -10.38
N LYS A 97 14.10 18.50 -9.56
CA LYS A 97 13.28 18.90 -8.43
C LYS A 97 13.14 17.75 -7.42
N PRO A 98 12.97 18.03 -6.12
CA PRO A 98 12.68 16.99 -5.15
C PRO A 98 11.31 16.38 -5.41
N LEU A 99 11.20 15.06 -5.18
CA LEU A 99 9.94 14.33 -5.23
C LEU A 99 9.74 13.62 -3.88
N HIS A 100 8.93 14.21 -3.00
CA HIS A 100 8.67 13.65 -1.68
C HIS A 100 7.48 12.69 -1.68
N HIS A 101 7.64 11.59 -0.96
CA HIS A 101 6.53 10.70 -0.62
C HIS A 101 5.83 11.19 0.64
N HIS A 102 4.50 11.22 0.62
CA HIS A 102 3.69 11.64 1.75
C HIS A 102 2.79 10.47 2.20
N PRO A 103 2.96 9.95 3.42
CA PRO A 103 2.12 8.88 3.93
C PRO A 103 0.70 9.37 4.17
N SER A 104 -0.27 8.50 3.87
CA SER A 104 -1.67 8.74 4.19
C SER A 104 -1.90 8.74 5.71
N LYS A 105 -2.78 9.64 6.18
CA LYS A 105 -3.25 9.64 7.57
C LYS A 105 -4.25 8.52 7.88
N GLY A 106 -4.73 7.81 6.86
CA GLY A 106 -5.76 6.78 6.99
C GLY A 106 -7.16 7.34 7.30
N GLY A 107 -8.15 6.45 7.32
CA GLY A 107 -9.56 6.80 7.57
C GLY A 107 -10.40 6.93 6.28
N SER A 108 -11.73 6.97 6.44
CA SER A 108 -12.68 7.00 5.31
C SER A 108 -12.54 8.24 4.44
N GLU A 109 -12.37 9.41 5.06
CA GLU A 109 -12.22 10.69 4.36
C GLU A 109 -10.94 10.72 3.52
N GLU A 110 -9.83 10.27 4.10
CA GLU A 110 -8.55 10.19 3.40
C GLU A 110 -8.60 9.18 2.25
N ASN A 111 -9.26 8.05 2.46
CA ASN A 111 -9.51 7.07 1.40
C ASN A 111 -10.33 7.66 0.25
N MET A 112 -11.34 8.49 0.54
CA MET A 112 -12.16 9.13 -0.49
C MET A 112 -11.33 10.16 -1.29
N LYS A 113 -10.56 11.00 -0.61
CA LYS A 113 -9.62 11.93 -1.25
C LYS A 113 -8.63 11.20 -2.14
N HIS A 114 -8.05 10.11 -1.64
CA HIS A 114 -7.09 9.32 -2.39
C HIS A 114 -7.73 8.69 -3.65
N ARG A 115 -8.97 8.19 -3.57
CA ARG A 115 -9.69 7.70 -4.76
C ARG A 115 -9.93 8.77 -5.81
N ASN A 116 -10.31 9.98 -5.40
CA ASN A 116 -10.50 11.10 -6.32
C ASN A 116 -9.17 11.49 -6.98
N TRP A 117 -8.10 11.60 -6.19
CA TRP A 117 -6.77 11.94 -6.71
C TRP A 117 -6.20 10.85 -7.64
N PHE A 118 -6.46 9.58 -7.33
CA PHE A 118 -6.11 8.47 -8.21
C PHE A 118 -6.90 8.53 -9.53
N THR A 119 -8.18 8.91 -9.49
CA THR A 119 -9.00 9.13 -10.69
C THR A 119 -8.44 10.25 -11.56
N ASP A 120 -8.03 11.37 -10.95
CA ASP A 120 -7.36 12.47 -11.66
C ASP A 120 -6.03 12.03 -12.27
N THR A 121 -5.31 11.13 -11.58
CA THR A 121 -4.05 10.57 -12.08
C THR A 121 -4.27 9.73 -13.34
N LEU A 122 -5.29 8.87 -13.36
CA LEU A 122 -5.63 8.07 -14.54
C LEU A 122 -6.07 8.95 -15.72
N LYS A 123 -6.82 10.02 -15.45
CA LYS A 123 -7.17 11.00 -16.48
C LYS A 123 -5.92 11.67 -17.05
N GLY A 124 -5.02 12.14 -16.17
CA GLY A 124 -3.75 12.73 -16.58
C GLY A 124 -2.86 11.75 -17.36
N TYR A 125 -2.88 10.47 -17.00
CA TYR A 125 -2.21 9.41 -17.75
C TYR A 125 -2.75 9.32 -19.18
N GLN A 126 -4.07 9.20 -19.34
CA GLN A 126 -4.70 9.08 -20.65
C GLN A 126 -4.40 10.29 -21.54
N GLU A 127 -4.46 11.49 -20.98
CA GLU A 127 -4.13 12.74 -21.67
C GLU A 127 -2.66 12.81 -22.10
N ALA A 128 -1.71 12.43 -21.23
CA ALA A 128 -0.28 12.53 -21.52
C ALA A 128 0.21 11.44 -22.49
N PHE A 129 -0.27 10.21 -22.33
CA PHE A 129 0.24 9.04 -23.04
C PHE A 129 -0.64 8.58 -24.20
N GLN A 130 -1.82 9.19 -24.41
CA GLN A 130 -2.76 8.84 -25.47
C GLN A 130 -3.07 7.33 -25.51
N SER A 131 -3.09 6.71 -24.32
CA SER A 131 -3.29 5.28 -24.15
C SER A 131 -3.95 5.01 -22.80
N GLU A 132 -4.66 3.88 -22.73
CA GLU A 132 -5.21 3.39 -21.47
C GLU A 132 -4.10 2.85 -20.57
N ALA A 133 -4.21 3.13 -19.28
CA ALA A 133 -3.29 2.63 -18.28
C ALA A 133 -3.45 1.11 -18.13
N PRO A 134 -2.37 0.29 -18.16
CA PRO A 134 -2.48 -1.16 -18.06
C PRO A 134 -3.24 -1.58 -16.79
N LEU A 135 -4.39 -2.24 -16.96
CA LEU A 135 -5.29 -2.59 -15.86
C LEU A 135 -4.59 -3.39 -14.76
N GLU A 136 -3.70 -4.33 -15.13
CA GLU A 136 -3.01 -5.19 -14.18
C GLU A 136 -2.00 -4.46 -13.27
N ILE A 137 -1.53 -3.27 -13.67
CA ILE A 137 -0.57 -2.46 -12.91
C ILE A 137 -1.29 -1.30 -12.22
N TRP A 138 -2.17 -0.61 -12.93
CA TRP A 138 -2.80 0.61 -12.43
C TRP A 138 -4.07 0.34 -11.64
N HIS A 139 -4.84 -0.68 -11.98
CA HIS A 139 -6.06 -0.96 -11.24
C HIS A 139 -5.75 -1.98 -10.16
N ASP A 140 -6.13 -1.64 -8.93
CA ASP A 140 -6.32 -2.63 -7.88
C ASP A 140 -7.49 -3.51 -8.32
N LEU A 141 -7.21 -4.50 -9.16
CA LEU A 141 -8.12 -5.60 -9.39
C LEU A 141 -8.36 -6.18 -8.00
N VAL A 142 -9.53 -5.90 -7.44
CA VAL A 142 -10.05 -6.61 -6.29
C VAL A 142 -10.11 -8.07 -6.74
N LYS A 143 -9.03 -8.83 -6.54
CA LYS A 143 -9.07 -10.27 -6.68
C LYS A 143 -10.09 -10.71 -5.64
N PRO A 144 -11.24 -11.29 -6.03
CA PRO A 144 -12.14 -11.86 -5.06
C PRO A 144 -11.39 -13.06 -4.43
N GLY A 145 -10.83 -12.85 -3.23
CA GLY A 145 -10.39 -13.85 -2.27
C GLY A 145 -9.19 -14.74 -2.64
N LEU A 146 -8.01 -14.47 -2.06
CA LEU A 146 -7.07 -15.48 -1.54
C LEU A 146 -6.26 -14.87 -0.38
N SER A 147 -6.94 -14.35 0.64
CA SER A 147 -6.28 -14.06 1.91
C SER A 147 -5.92 -15.38 2.59
N ASN A 148 -4.70 -15.87 2.33
CA ASN A 148 -4.15 -17.10 2.90
C ASN A 148 -3.82 -16.98 4.41
N ASN A 149 -4.52 -16.08 5.12
CA ASN A 149 -4.40 -15.88 6.56
C ASN A 149 -5.13 -16.97 7.38
N TRP A 150 -5.96 -17.81 6.73
CA TRP A 150 -6.64 -18.92 7.41
C TRP A 150 -5.66 -20.04 7.80
N TRP A 151 -4.67 -20.34 6.95
CA TRP A 151 -3.64 -21.36 7.24
C TRP A 151 -2.66 -20.91 8.32
N LYS A 152 -2.47 -19.60 8.51
CA LYS A 152 -1.75 -19.05 9.67
C LYS A 152 -2.53 -19.27 10.98
N LYS A 153 -3.88 -19.26 10.95
CA LYS A 153 -4.71 -19.66 12.10
C LYS A 153 -4.66 -21.17 12.36
N PHE A 154 -4.38 -22.00 11.35
CA PHE A 154 -4.16 -23.44 11.54
C PHE A 154 -2.74 -23.81 12.01
N ARG A 155 -1.78 -22.88 12.01
CA ARG A 155 -0.42 -23.12 12.54
C ARG A 155 -0.38 -23.38 14.05
N ILE A 156 -1.44 -22.99 14.78
CA ILE A 156 -1.62 -23.22 16.22
C ILE A 156 -2.41 -24.51 16.51
N LEU A 157 -3.03 -25.13 15.49
CA LEU A 157 -3.80 -26.36 15.63
C LEU A 157 -3.02 -27.55 16.23
N PRO A 158 -1.73 -27.79 15.91
CA PRO A 158 -0.98 -28.88 16.55
C PRO A 158 -0.66 -28.62 18.03
N LEU A 159 -0.61 -27.36 18.47
CA LEU A 159 -0.40 -27.00 19.88
C LEU A 159 -1.67 -27.26 20.72
N PHE A 160 -2.85 -26.96 20.16
CA PHE A 160 -4.13 -27.29 20.80
C PHE A 160 -4.41 -28.81 20.79
N ALA A 161 -4.02 -29.52 19.74
CA ALA A 161 -4.16 -30.98 19.68
C ALA A 161 -3.23 -31.71 20.67
N ALA A 162 -1.98 -31.24 20.84
CA ALA A 162 -1.07 -31.77 21.85
C ALA A 162 -1.58 -31.51 23.28
N PHE A 163 -2.17 -30.35 23.54
CA PHE A 163 -2.82 -30.05 24.82
C PHE A 163 -4.01 -30.98 25.09
N PHE A 164 -4.87 -31.22 24.08
CA PHE A 164 -6.02 -32.13 24.20
C PHE A 164 -5.58 -33.59 24.46
N LEU A 165 -4.53 -34.07 23.78
CA LEU A 165 -3.99 -35.42 23.98
C LEU A 165 -3.36 -35.61 25.36
N LEU A 166 -2.73 -34.57 25.93
CA LEU A 166 -2.19 -34.60 27.29
C LEU A 166 -3.30 -34.57 28.37
N THR A 167 -4.46 -33.97 28.07
CA THR A 167 -5.58 -33.87 29.03
C THR A 167 -6.42 -35.14 29.18
N SER A 168 -6.30 -36.10 28.26
CA SER A 168 -6.99 -37.41 28.37
C SER A 168 -6.43 -38.32 29.47
N CYS A 169 -5.30 -37.97 30.11
CA CYS A 169 -4.66 -38.79 31.14
C CYS A 169 -5.00 -38.42 32.59
N LEU A 170 -5.75 -37.34 32.86
CA LEU A 170 -6.12 -36.90 34.23
C LEU A 170 -7.63 -36.64 34.33
N GLY A 171 -8.38 -37.71 34.55
CA GLY A 171 -9.78 -37.86 34.18
C GLY A 171 -10.90 -37.25 35.04
N GLU A 172 -10.65 -36.45 36.09
CA GLU A 172 -11.78 -35.98 36.92
C GLU A 172 -11.86 -34.46 37.21
N ILE A 173 -10.78 -33.69 36.99
CA ILE A 173 -10.78 -32.23 37.26
C ILE A 173 -11.10 -31.41 35.99
N MET A 174 -11.02 -32.02 34.81
CA MET A 174 -11.12 -31.32 33.51
C MET A 174 -12.55 -31.22 32.95
N THR A 175 -13.50 -32.02 33.40
CA THR A 175 -14.91 -31.94 32.96
C THR A 175 -15.62 -30.70 33.51
N THR A 176 -15.26 -30.27 34.72
CA THR A 176 -15.76 -29.05 35.36
C THR A 176 -15.12 -27.79 34.75
N LEU A 177 -13.81 -27.79 34.50
CA LEU A 177 -13.16 -26.66 33.82
C LEU A 177 -13.55 -26.56 32.34
N GLY A 178 -13.70 -27.69 31.65
CA GLY A 178 -14.16 -27.75 30.26
C GLY A 178 -15.60 -27.27 30.10
N SER A 179 -16.50 -27.61 31.02
CA SER A 179 -17.89 -27.10 31.00
C SER A 179 -17.99 -25.61 31.36
N MET A 180 -17.12 -25.10 32.23
CA MET A 180 -16.99 -23.65 32.48
C MET A 180 -16.48 -22.89 31.25
N PHE A 181 -15.52 -23.45 30.51
CA PHE A 181 -15.00 -22.82 29.30
C PHE A 181 -16.02 -22.86 28.15
N PHE A 182 -16.74 -23.98 28.01
CA PHE A 182 -17.78 -24.13 27.00
C PHE A 182 -18.96 -23.18 27.24
N SER A 183 -19.38 -23.02 28.50
CA SER A 183 -20.44 -22.07 28.84
C SER A 183 -20.03 -20.61 28.60
N MET A 184 -18.77 -20.24 28.88
CA MET A 184 -18.25 -18.90 28.59
C MET A 184 -18.15 -18.63 27.08
N LEU A 185 -17.81 -19.64 26.28
CA LEU A 185 -17.77 -19.54 24.81
C LEU A 185 -19.18 -19.38 24.22
N VAL A 186 -20.15 -20.15 24.71
CA VAL A 186 -21.56 -20.03 24.31
C VAL A 186 -22.11 -18.65 24.67
N ALA A 187 -21.80 -18.13 25.87
CA ALA A 187 -22.19 -16.78 26.29
C ALA A 187 -21.57 -15.69 25.41
N PHE A 188 -20.32 -15.84 24.98
CA PHE A 188 -19.66 -14.90 24.07
C PHE A 188 -20.30 -14.90 22.68
N ILE A 189 -20.69 -16.08 22.16
CA ILE A 189 -21.37 -16.20 20.87
C ILE A 189 -22.78 -15.60 20.95
N PHE A 190 -23.54 -15.88 22.01
CA PHE A 190 -24.87 -15.31 22.21
C PHE A 190 -24.83 -13.80 22.48
N GLY A 191 -23.88 -13.31 23.29
CA GLY A 191 -23.68 -11.87 23.52
C GLY A 191 -23.24 -11.11 22.27
N GLY A 192 -22.40 -11.75 21.44
CA GLY A 192 -22.03 -11.22 20.12
C GLY A 192 -23.22 -11.13 19.15
N LEU A 193 -24.11 -12.12 19.17
CA LEU A 193 -25.35 -12.11 18.36
C LEU A 193 -26.33 -11.01 18.82
N ILE A 194 -26.48 -10.78 20.13
CA ILE A 194 -27.33 -9.70 20.67
C ILE A 194 -26.79 -8.33 20.27
N ASN A 195 -25.47 -8.14 20.28
CA ASN A 195 -24.82 -6.89 19.85
C ASN A 195 -25.00 -6.63 18.34
N ILE A 196 -25.05 -7.68 17.51
CA ILE A 196 -25.33 -7.58 16.07
C ILE A 196 -26.80 -7.18 15.82
N THR A 197 -27.75 -7.60 16.65
CA THR A 197 -29.17 -7.21 16.51
C THR A 197 -29.52 -5.85 17.12
N GLY A 198 -28.68 -5.29 18.01
CA GLY A 198 -28.95 -4.04 18.72
C GLY A 198 -28.55 -2.75 18.00
N ASN A 199 -27.75 -2.82 16.93
CA ASN A 199 -27.23 -1.61 16.28
C ASN A 199 -28.09 -1.14 15.08
N LYS A 200 -29.35 -0.80 15.37
CA LYS A 200 -30.21 0.01 14.51
C LYS A 200 -30.99 0.98 15.39
N ASN A 201 -30.43 2.19 15.57
CA ASN A 201 -31.10 3.49 15.75
C ASN A 201 -30.17 4.41 16.56
N ASP A 202 -29.52 5.40 15.93
CA ASP A 202 -30.06 6.76 15.78
C ASP A 202 -29.02 7.74 15.22
N LYS A 203 -29.52 8.63 14.35
CA LYS A 203 -28.84 9.84 13.86
C LYS A 203 -29.12 10.99 14.84
N LYS A 204 -28.12 11.82 15.16
CA LYS A 204 -28.08 13.29 14.90
C LYS A 204 -26.93 14.03 15.60
N ASP A 205 -26.28 14.88 14.79
CA ASP A 205 -25.78 16.26 14.98
C ASP A 205 -25.04 16.70 16.26
N GLY A 206 -23.90 17.39 16.06
CA GLY A 206 -23.32 18.29 17.07
C GLY A 206 -21.87 18.70 16.80
N ASN A 207 -21.67 19.96 16.42
CA ASN A 207 -20.41 20.65 16.14
C ASN A 207 -19.59 21.00 17.42
N SER A 208 -18.33 21.39 17.18
CA SER A 208 -17.42 22.25 17.98
C SER A 208 -16.42 21.61 18.95
N GLY A 209 -15.18 22.13 18.92
CA GLY A 209 -14.30 22.15 20.09
C GLY A 209 -12.87 21.64 19.92
N THR A 210 -11.97 22.57 19.62
CA THR A 210 -10.51 22.61 19.86
C THR A 210 -9.95 21.82 21.06
N GLY A 211 -8.74 21.28 20.94
CA GLY A 211 -7.94 20.87 22.10
C GLY A 211 -6.63 20.13 21.75
N CYS A 212 -5.51 20.68 22.19
CA CYS A 212 -4.14 20.34 21.85
C CYS A 212 -3.56 19.13 22.63
N GLY A 213 -2.45 18.58 22.11
CA GLY A 213 -1.31 18.16 22.94
C GLY A 213 -1.05 16.66 23.07
N GLY A 214 0.23 16.28 22.95
CA GLY A 214 0.76 15.10 23.64
C GLY A 214 1.50 14.09 22.79
N SER A 215 2.82 14.27 22.71
CA SER A 215 3.85 13.37 22.18
C SER A 215 3.83 11.97 22.79
N SER A 216 4.23 10.93 22.04
CA SER A 216 5.45 10.15 22.31
C SER A 216 5.53 8.85 21.51
N CYS A 217 6.76 8.52 21.16
CA CYS A 217 7.27 7.38 20.41
C CYS A 217 7.01 6.01 21.06
N SER A 218 6.93 4.97 20.24
CA SER A 218 7.47 3.63 20.50
C SER A 218 7.56 2.86 19.18
N GLY A 219 8.76 2.36 18.89
CA GLY A 219 9.08 1.64 17.66
C GLY A 219 8.70 0.16 17.68
N GLY A 220 8.87 -0.45 16.50
CA GLY A 220 9.01 -1.89 16.32
C GLY A 220 7.74 -2.60 15.85
N GLY A 221 7.67 -2.95 14.56
CA GLY A 221 6.73 -3.97 14.10
C GLY A 221 6.32 -3.86 12.63
N SER A 222 7.11 -4.47 11.75
CA SER A 222 6.73 -5.10 10.47
C SER A 222 5.38 -4.68 9.85
N CYS A 223 5.38 -3.63 9.01
CA CYS A 223 4.21 -3.19 8.27
C CYS A 223 4.07 -3.91 6.92
N GLY A 224 3.37 -5.05 6.93
CA GLY A 224 2.72 -5.60 5.74
C GLY A 224 1.34 -4.99 5.57
N GLY A 225 1.27 -3.70 5.21
CA GLY A 225 0.03 -2.99 4.95
C GLY A 225 0.29 -1.91 3.90
N GLY A 226 -0.30 -2.07 2.72
CA GLY A 226 -0.15 -1.10 1.63
C GLY A 226 -0.84 0.21 2.01
N CYS A 227 -0.04 1.19 2.43
CA CYS A 227 -0.46 2.56 2.67
C CYS A 227 -0.26 3.32 1.36
N GLY A 228 -1.31 3.55 0.58
CA GLY A 228 -1.20 4.38 -0.62
C GLY A 228 -0.85 5.82 -0.22
N GLY A 229 0.34 6.28 -0.63
CA GLY A 229 0.82 7.65 -0.47
C GLY A 229 1.02 8.31 -1.83
N GLY A 230 0.96 9.64 -1.88
CA GLY A 230 1.05 10.43 -3.11
C GLY A 230 2.21 11.43 -3.10
N CYS A 231 2.56 11.94 -4.28
CA CYS A 231 3.51 13.03 -4.45
C CYS A 231 2.75 14.37 -4.44
N GLY A 232 2.49 14.95 -3.27
CA GLY A 232 1.89 16.29 -3.18
C GLY A 232 2.90 17.36 -3.60
N GLY A 233 2.52 18.24 -4.53
CA GLY A 233 3.35 19.36 -4.98
C GLY A 233 3.56 20.39 -3.87
N CYS A 234 4.79 20.54 -3.39
CA CYS A 234 5.19 21.71 -2.62
C CYS A 234 5.49 22.86 -3.61
N GLY A 235 4.75 23.95 -3.46
CA GLY A 235 4.92 25.18 -4.22
C GLY A 235 6.35 25.73 -4.12
N GLY A 236 6.75 26.44 -5.17
CA GLY A 236 8.08 26.99 -5.33
C GLY A 236 8.51 27.91 -4.18
N CYS A 237 9.78 27.81 -3.85
CA CYS A 237 10.52 28.93 -3.26
C CYS A 237 11.38 29.51 -4.38
N GLY A 238 10.99 30.70 -4.84
CA GLY A 238 11.88 31.59 -5.55
C GLY A 238 12.94 32.12 -4.57
N GLY A 239 14.16 32.23 -5.08
CA GLY A 239 15.32 32.87 -4.51
C GLY A 239 16.31 33.10 -5.65
#